data_AF-A0A2V7XLV2-F1
#
_entry.id   AF-A0A2V7XLV2-F1
#
_cell.length_a   1.000
_cell.length_b   1.000
_cell.length_c   1.000
_cell.angle_alpha   90.00
_cell.angle_beta   90.00
_cell.angle_gamma   90.00
#
_symmetry.space_group_name_H-M   'P 1'
#
loop_
_entity.id
_entity.type
_entity.pdbx_description
1 polymer ?
#
loop_
_entity_poly.entity_id
_entity_poly.type
_entity_poly.pdbx_seq_one_letter_code
_entity_poly.pdbx_strand_id
1 'polypeptide(L)'
;MVEPIFDDVLIRNLNVVPVALTLLVLYLAKGLCSYLSTTLVANAGQRAVTDLRNRLYGHVLNQSFTFLRRNSTGSLMSHVTTDVEKIQTAVSEMAGDLLKEGLTVLGLVLVLFIKDWRLAVLSLVAMPLAFYPLVRLGRHLRASAETSLRRWRDISEILQETISGFPVVKAFGMEGFETARFRRAASRLFHVNMRITRTTAF
;
A
#
# COMPACT_ATOMS: atom_id res chain seq x y z
N MET A 1 9.77 -13.04 27.47
CA MET A 1 8.42 -12.92 28.06
C MET A 1 7.67 -14.25 28.05
N VAL A 2 7.70 -15.04 26.96
CA VAL A 2 7.07 -16.39 26.96
C VAL A 2 7.83 -17.39 27.85
N GLU A 3 9.16 -17.32 27.87
CA GLU A 3 10.03 -18.26 28.59
C GLU A 3 9.86 -18.27 30.13
N PRO A 4 9.83 -17.14 30.86
CA PRO A 4 9.63 -17.18 32.32
C PRO A 4 8.23 -17.67 32.71
N ILE A 5 7.22 -17.51 31.84
CA ILE A 5 5.86 -18.01 32.12
C ILE A 5 5.83 -19.54 32.06
N PHE A 6 6.53 -20.13 31.08
CA PHE A 6 6.60 -21.58 30.95
C PHE A 6 7.50 -22.22 32.03
N ASP A 7 8.62 -21.58 32.38
CA ASP A 7 9.52 -22.11 33.40
C ASP A 7 8.99 -21.91 34.83
N ASP A 8 8.44 -20.73 35.19
CA ASP A 8 8.01 -20.47 36.57
C ASP A 8 6.64 -21.09 36.92
N VAL A 9 5.73 -21.22 35.94
CA VAL A 9 4.37 -21.73 36.19
C VAL A 9 4.30 -23.26 36.04
N LEU A 10 5.07 -23.87 35.14
CA LEU A 10 5.04 -25.32 34.92
C LEU A 10 5.99 -26.10 35.84
N ILE A 11 7.10 -25.50 36.31
CA ILE A 11 8.17 -26.20 37.05
C ILE A 11 8.14 -25.90 38.57
N ARG A 12 7.62 -24.75 39.02
CA ARG A 12 7.84 -24.26 40.40
C ARG A 12 6.61 -24.04 41.31
N ASN A 13 5.39 -24.30 40.84
CA ASN A 13 4.17 -24.19 41.66
C ASN A 13 4.01 -22.82 42.38
N LEU A 14 4.41 -21.74 41.71
CA LEU A 14 4.24 -20.36 42.18
C LEU A 14 2.80 -19.88 41.94
N ASN A 15 2.25 -19.09 42.87
CA ASN A 15 0.91 -18.51 42.79
C ASN A 15 0.67 -17.88 41.40
N VAL A 16 -0.30 -18.41 40.66
CA VAL A 16 -0.65 -17.93 39.31
C VAL A 16 -1.25 -16.53 39.29
N VAL A 17 -1.78 -16.08 40.44
CA VAL A 17 -2.47 -14.78 40.61
C VAL A 17 -1.56 -13.57 40.33
N PRO A 18 -0.37 -13.42 40.92
CA PRO A 18 0.54 -12.32 40.61
C PRO A 18 1.04 -12.33 39.15
N VAL A 19 1.31 -13.49 38.56
CA VAL A 19 1.71 -13.59 37.14
C VAL A 19 0.58 -13.13 36.23
N ALA A 20 -0.65 -13.58 36.48
CA ALA A 20 -1.83 -13.17 35.74
C ALA A 20 -2.12 -11.66 35.90
N LEU A 21 -1.99 -11.11 37.11
CA LEU A 21 -2.14 -9.67 37.36
C LEU A 21 -1.07 -8.86 36.61
N THR A 22 0.19 -9.28 36.64
CA THR A 22 1.29 -8.60 35.96
C THR A 22 1.08 -8.60 34.44
N LEU A 23 0.62 -9.72 33.87
CA LEU A 23 0.26 -9.82 32.46
C LEU A 23 -0.91 -8.90 32.10
N LEU A 24 -1.97 -8.88 32.92
CA LEU A 24 -3.12 -8.02 32.72
C LEU A 24 -2.70 -6.54 32.68
N VAL A 25 -1.91 -6.10 33.66
CA VAL A 25 -1.41 -4.71 33.73
C VAL A 25 -0.51 -4.39 32.54
N LEU A 26 0.38 -5.29 32.13
CA LEU A 26 1.23 -5.10 30.94
C LEU A 26 0.42 -5.00 29.65
N TYR A 27 -0.60 -5.85 29.47
CA TYR A 27 -1.45 -5.81 28.28
C TYR A 27 -2.32 -4.55 28.25
N LEU A 28 -2.84 -4.11 29.39
CA LEU A 28 -3.57 -2.84 29.52
C LEU A 28 -2.64 -1.65 29.21
N ALA A 29 -1.44 -1.62 29.78
CA ALA A 29 -0.45 -0.58 29.52
C ALA A 29 -0.03 -0.54 28.04
N LYS A 30 0.22 -1.71 27.43
CA LYS A 30 0.51 -1.83 25.99
C LYS A 30 -0.66 -1.33 25.15
N GLY A 31 -1.89 -1.70 25.49
CA GLY A 31 -3.10 -1.26 24.80
C GLY A 31 -3.24 0.26 24.83
N LEU A 32 -3.08 0.85 26.02
CA LEU A 32 -3.13 2.30 26.20
C LEU A 32 -2.00 3.01 25.44
N CYS A 33 -0.77 2.52 25.54
CA CYS A 33 0.38 3.11 24.84
C CYS A 33 0.21 3.02 23.31
N SER A 34 -0.29 1.90 22.79
CA SER A 34 -0.60 1.75 21.37
C SER A 34 -1.71 2.69 20.92
N TYR A 35 -2.76 2.85 21.72
CA TYR A 35 -3.85 3.79 21.43
C TYR A 35 -3.34 5.23 21.37
N LEU A 36 -2.54 5.67 22.36
CA LEU A 36 -1.95 7.00 22.35
C LEU A 36 -1.02 7.19 21.15
N SER A 37 -0.14 6.23 20.87
CA SER A 37 0.78 6.28 19.74
C SER A 37 0.02 6.45 18.41
N THR A 38 -0.98 5.60 18.15
CA THR A 38 -1.79 5.67 16.93
C THR A 38 -2.55 7.00 16.83
N THR A 39 -3.13 7.48 17.94
CA THR A 39 -3.89 8.74 17.95
C THR A 39 -3.01 9.96 17.72
N LEU A 40 -1.81 9.99 18.31
CA LEU A 40 -0.84 11.08 18.15
C LEU A 40 -0.32 11.15 16.72
N VAL A 41 0.03 10.00 16.14
CA VAL A 41 0.47 9.89 14.75
C VAL A 41 -0.65 10.32 13.80
N ALA A 42 -1.88 9.84 14.01
CA ALA A 42 -3.04 10.24 13.22
C ALA A 42 -3.29 11.76 13.32
N ASN A 43 -3.21 12.35 14.52
CA ASN A 43 -3.40 13.78 14.71
C ASN A 43 -2.33 14.61 13.98
N ALA A 44 -1.05 14.23 14.09
CA ALA A 44 0.03 14.89 13.35
C ALA A 44 -0.17 14.83 11.84
N GLY A 45 -0.56 13.66 11.32
CA GLY A 45 -0.86 13.46 9.90
C GLY A 45 -2.06 14.29 9.41
N GLN A 46 -3.16 14.30 10.16
CA GLN A 46 -4.35 15.10 9.87
C GLN A 46 -4.04 16.62 9.85
N ARG A 47 -3.21 17.10 10.78
CA ARG A 47 -2.76 18.50 10.81
C ARG A 47 -1.93 18.85 9.59
N ALA A 48 -0.95 18.04 9.22
CA ALA A 48 -0.11 18.26 8.05
C ALA A 48 -0.93 18.33 6.75
N VAL A 49 -1.94 17.46 6.63
CA VAL A 49 -2.84 17.40 5.47
C VAL A 49 -3.78 18.59 5.42
N THR A 50 -4.31 18.99 6.58
CA THR A 50 -5.18 20.17 6.68
C THR A 50 -4.41 21.43 6.27
N ASP A 51 -3.15 21.57 6.70
CA ASP A 51 -2.27 22.65 6.25
C ASP A 51 -2.02 22.61 4.74
N LEU A 52 -1.73 21.42 4.19
CA LEU A 52 -1.55 21.24 2.74
C LEU A 52 -2.82 21.63 1.96
N ARG A 53 -4.00 21.22 2.44
CA ARG A 53 -5.29 21.54 1.81
C ARG A 53 -5.54 23.05 1.81
N ASN A 54 -5.27 23.72 2.93
CA ASN A 54 -5.40 25.17 3.04
C ASN A 54 -4.42 25.91 2.11
N ARG A 55 -3.17 25.45 2.04
CA ARG A 55 -2.14 26.02 1.15
C ARG A 55 -2.49 25.83 -0.32
N LEU A 56 -2.98 24.66 -0.71
CA LEU A 56 -3.44 24.39 -2.08
C LEU A 56 -4.65 25.23 -2.44
N TYR A 57 -5.63 25.34 -1.54
CA TYR A 57 -6.81 26.17 -1.75
C TYR A 57 -6.42 27.65 -1.94
N GLY A 58 -5.57 28.19 -1.06
CA GLY A 58 -5.04 29.55 -1.19
C GLY A 58 -4.21 29.76 -2.46
N HIS A 59 -3.44 28.75 -2.89
CA HIS A 59 -2.69 28.81 -4.13
C HIS A 59 -3.61 28.87 -5.36
N VAL A 60 -4.67 28.05 -5.40
CA VAL A 60 -5.66 28.05 -6.48
C VAL A 60 -6.39 29.40 -6.58
N LEU A 61 -6.74 30.00 -5.44
CA LEU A 61 -7.39 31.33 -5.42
C LEU A 61 -6.49 32.46 -5.94
N ASN A 62 -5.17 32.34 -5.77
CA ASN A 62 -4.20 33.35 -6.23
C ASN A 62 -3.74 33.14 -7.69
N GLN A 63 -4.27 32.13 -8.39
CA GLN A 63 -3.90 31.86 -9.78
C GLN A 63 -4.64 32.74 -10.78
N SER A 64 -4.00 32.95 -11.93
CA SER A 64 -4.58 33.77 -13.01
C SER A 64 -5.83 33.12 -13.62
N PHE A 65 -6.72 33.96 -14.17
CA PHE A 65 -7.90 33.49 -14.90
C PHE A 65 -7.56 32.58 -16.09
N THR A 66 -6.40 32.79 -16.72
CA THR A 66 -5.87 31.95 -17.80
C THR A 66 -5.53 30.54 -17.31
N PHE A 67 -5.03 30.39 -16.08
CA PHE A 67 -4.76 29.11 -15.46
C PHE A 67 -6.05 28.33 -15.18
N LEU A 68 -7.07 29.00 -14.63
CA LEU A 68 -8.40 28.40 -14.42
C LEU A 68 -9.11 28.02 -15.72
N ARG A 69 -8.84 28.72 -16.83
CA ARG A 69 -9.43 28.41 -18.13
C ARG A 69 -8.74 27.25 -18.85
N ARG A 70 -7.46 26.99 -18.55
CA ARG A 70 -6.69 25.86 -19.10
C ARG A 70 -6.89 24.56 -18.33
N ASN A 71 -7.22 24.63 -17.03
CA ASN A 71 -7.44 23.47 -16.19
C ASN A 71 -8.93 23.33 -15.87
N SER A 72 -9.52 22.15 -16.06
CA SER A 72 -10.95 21.98 -15.74
C SER A 72 -11.20 22.15 -14.25
N THR A 73 -12.28 22.82 -13.88
CA THR A 73 -12.71 22.98 -12.48
C THR A 73 -12.81 21.63 -11.76
N GLY A 74 -13.26 20.59 -12.48
CA GLY A 74 -13.32 19.22 -11.97
C GLY A 74 -11.94 18.62 -11.67
N SER A 75 -10.93 18.87 -12.50
CA SER A 75 -9.55 18.41 -12.25
C SER A 75 -8.94 19.11 -11.04
N LEU A 76 -9.14 20.42 -10.91
CA LEU A 76 -8.66 21.18 -9.73
C LEU A 76 -9.34 20.70 -8.45
N MET A 77 -10.65 20.46 -8.50
CA MET A 77 -11.40 19.92 -7.36
C MET A 77 -10.90 18.53 -6.96
N SER A 78 -10.65 17.64 -7.93
CA SER A 78 -10.11 16.29 -7.67
C SER A 78 -8.69 16.33 -7.09
N HIS A 79 -7.83 17.25 -7.53
CA HIS A 79 -6.49 17.41 -6.94
C HIS A 79 -6.57 17.85 -5.47
N VAL A 80 -7.47 18.78 -5.13
CA VAL A 80 -7.62 19.30 -3.76
C VAL A 80 -8.29 18.29 -2.81
N THR A 81 -9.19 17.45 -3.32
CA THR A 81 -9.88 16.45 -2.50
C THR A 81 -9.16 15.10 -2.54
N THR A 82 -9.15 14.45 -3.70
CA THR A 82 -8.70 13.07 -3.88
C THR A 82 -7.19 12.91 -3.74
N ASP A 83 -6.39 13.80 -4.34
CA ASP A 83 -4.93 13.63 -4.29
C ASP A 83 -4.35 14.03 -2.94
N VAL A 84 -4.91 15.06 -2.30
CA VAL A 84 -4.57 15.43 -0.92
C VAL A 84 -4.92 14.30 0.06
N GLU A 85 -6.05 13.61 -0.14
CA GLU A 85 -6.45 12.45 0.66
C GLU A 85 -5.50 11.26 0.47
N LYS A 86 -4.99 11.02 -0.74
CA LYS A 86 -3.94 10.00 -0.95
C LYS A 86 -2.64 10.35 -0.21
N ILE A 87 -2.24 11.62 -0.25
CA ILE A 87 -1.07 12.11 0.49
C ILE A 87 -1.29 11.95 1.99
N GLN A 88 -2.51 12.20 2.46
CA GLN A 88 -2.90 12.00 3.86
C GLN A 88 -2.70 10.57 4.33
N THR A 89 -3.22 9.59 3.58
CA THR A 89 -3.03 8.17 3.90
C THR A 89 -1.54 7.81 3.90
N ALA A 90 -0.77 8.29 2.91
CA ALA A 90 0.66 7.99 2.82
C ALA A 90 1.48 8.55 4.01
N VAL A 91 1.19 9.78 4.45
CA VAL A 91 1.95 10.42 5.53
C VAL A 91 1.46 10.02 6.92
N SER A 92 0.14 9.93 7.11
CA SER A 92 -0.45 9.70 8.43
C SER A 92 -0.43 8.23 8.83
N GLU A 93 -0.74 7.34 7.89
CA GLU A 93 -0.88 5.92 8.17
C GLU A 93 0.43 5.20 7.82
N MET A 94 0.87 5.28 6.57
CA MET A 94 2.01 4.47 6.14
C MET A 94 3.31 4.87 6.83
N ALA A 95 3.66 6.17 6.86
CA ALA A 95 4.91 6.60 7.48
C ALA A 95 4.92 6.38 9.01
N GLY A 96 3.77 6.58 9.66
CA GLY A 96 3.58 6.32 11.08
C GLY A 96 3.73 4.84 11.44
N ASP A 97 3.08 3.97 10.68
CA ASP A 97 3.17 2.52 10.85
C ASP A 97 4.58 2.01 10.55
N LEU A 98 5.22 2.50 9.49
CA LEU A 98 6.63 2.17 9.18
C LEU A 98 7.58 2.49 10.34
N LEU A 99 7.41 3.65 10.98
CA LEU A 99 8.21 4.03 12.15
C LEU A 99 7.91 3.11 13.34
N LYS A 100 6.64 2.86 13.64
CA LYS A 100 6.20 2.01 14.76
C LYS A 100 6.67 0.56 14.59
N GLU A 101 6.46 -0.01 13.42
CA GLU A 101 6.89 -1.37 13.09
C GLU A 101 8.41 -1.47 13.06
N GLY A 102 9.11 -0.50 12.46
CA GLY A 102 10.57 -0.46 12.45
C GLY A 102 11.16 -0.44 13.87
N LEU A 103 10.60 0.39 14.76
CA LEU A 103 11.03 0.47 16.15
C LEU A 103 10.72 -0.83 16.92
N THR A 104 9.58 -1.46 16.63
CA THR A 104 9.19 -2.75 17.22
C THR A 104 10.14 -3.87 16.79
N VAL A 105 10.47 -3.95 15.50
CA VAL A 105 11.42 -4.92 14.95
C VAL A 105 12.81 -4.70 15.56
N LEU A 106 13.28 -3.46 15.64
CA LEU A 106 14.55 -3.13 16.30
C LEU A 106 14.56 -3.58 17.76
N GLY A 107 13.47 -3.32 18.50
CA GLY A 107 13.32 -3.78 19.89
C GLY A 107 13.37 -5.30 20.02
N LEU A 108 12.68 -6.03 19.14
CA LEU A 108 12.70 -7.49 19.12
C LEU A 108 14.09 -8.05 18.80
N VAL A 109 14.79 -7.46 17.83
CA VAL A 109 16.17 -7.84 17.49
C VAL A 109 17.09 -7.61 18.69
N LEU A 110 17.03 -6.45 19.35
CA LEU A 110 17.82 -6.17 20.55
C LEU A 110 17.56 -7.19 21.66
N VAL A 111 16.30 -7.52 21.93
CA VAL A 111 15.92 -8.54 22.93
C VAL A 111 16.47 -9.91 22.56
N LEU A 112 16.41 -10.30 21.28
CA LEU A 112 16.99 -11.57 20.80
C LEU A 112 18.50 -11.61 21.01
N PHE A 113 19.22 -10.53 20.70
CA PHE A 113 20.67 -10.44 20.90
C PHE A 113 21.07 -10.51 22.38
N ILE A 114 20.31 -9.88 23.27
CA ILE A 114 20.58 -9.94 24.72
C ILE A 114 20.37 -11.36 25.27
N LYS A 115 19.39 -12.09 24.73
CA LYS A 115 19.03 -13.42 25.23
C LYS A 115 19.95 -14.52 24.69
N ASP A 116 20.11 -14.60 23.37
CA ASP A 116 21.02 -15.56 22.73
C ASP A 116 21.49 -15.04 21.37
N TRP A 117 22.72 -14.54 21.34
CA TRP A 117 23.33 -13.97 20.14
C TRP A 117 23.53 -15.00 19.01
N ARG A 118 23.65 -16.30 19.31
CA ARG A 118 23.82 -17.34 18.29
C ARG A 118 22.52 -17.59 17.53
N LEU A 119 21.41 -17.69 18.25
CA LEU A 119 20.08 -17.82 17.65
C LEU A 119 19.65 -16.53 16.94
N ALA A 120 20.04 -15.36 17.48
CA ALA A 120 19.79 -14.07 16.83
C ALA A 120 20.49 -13.97 15.45
N VAL A 121 21.77 -14.34 15.36
CA VAL A 121 22.49 -14.32 14.08
C VAL A 121 21.92 -15.34 13.10
N LEU A 122 21.60 -16.55 13.56
CA LEU A 122 21.00 -17.59 12.71
C LEU A 122 19.65 -17.15 12.13
N SER A 123 18.78 -16.57 12.97
CA SER A 123 17.47 -16.07 12.52
C SER A 123 17.60 -14.87 11.58
N LEU A 124 18.55 -13.96 11.82
CA LEU A 124 18.81 -12.80 10.97
C LEU A 124 19.29 -13.19 9.56
N VAL A 125 19.94 -14.35 9.40
CA VAL A 125 20.35 -14.89 8.10
C VAL A 125 19.26 -15.76 7.48
N ALA A 126 18.57 -16.59 8.27
CA ALA A 126 17.50 -17.46 7.78
C ALA A 126 16.29 -16.67 7.26
N MET A 127 15.95 -15.55 7.92
CA MET A 127 14.81 -14.72 7.54
C MET A 127 14.94 -14.12 6.12
N PRO A 128 16.01 -13.38 5.74
CA PRO A 128 16.14 -12.87 4.39
C PRO A 128 16.22 -13.98 3.34
N LEU A 129 16.79 -15.15 3.67
CA LEU A 129 16.80 -16.31 2.77
C LEU A 129 15.39 -16.83 2.49
N ALA A 130 14.52 -16.86 3.52
CA ALA A 130 13.11 -17.23 3.38
C ALA A 130 12.28 -16.15 2.66
N PHE A 131 12.57 -14.87 2.88
CA PHE A 131 11.86 -13.75 2.25
C PHE A 131 12.28 -13.50 0.80
N TYR A 132 13.51 -13.83 0.42
CA TYR A 132 14.04 -13.62 -0.93
C TYR A 132 13.15 -14.18 -2.05
N PRO A 133 12.70 -15.46 -2.04
CA PRO A 133 11.80 -15.97 -3.07
C PRO A 133 10.46 -15.25 -3.10
N LEU A 134 9.92 -14.88 -1.93
CA LEU A 134 8.65 -14.16 -1.80
C LEU A 134 8.74 -12.77 -2.43
N VAL A 135 9.82 -12.03 -2.17
CA VAL A 135 10.06 -10.70 -2.76
C VAL A 135 10.25 -10.81 -4.28
N ARG A 136 10.99 -11.82 -4.75
CA ARG A 136 11.19 -12.06 -6.18
C ARG A 136 9.87 -12.36 -6.90
N LEU A 137 9.03 -13.21 -6.31
CA LEU A 137 7.70 -13.51 -6.83
C LEU A 137 6.83 -12.25 -6.87
N GLY A 138 6.80 -11.47 -5.78
CA GLY A 138 6.05 -10.21 -5.71
C GLY A 138 6.47 -9.21 -6.79
N ARG A 139 7.78 -9.04 -7.03
CA ARG A 139 8.29 -8.19 -8.13
C ARG A 139 7.85 -8.70 -9.50
N HIS A 140 7.86 -10.01 -9.71
CA HIS A 140 7.45 -10.59 -10.99
C HIS A 140 5.95 -10.40 -11.25
N LEU A 141 5.12 -10.60 -10.22
CA LEU A 141 3.68 -10.35 -10.28
C LEU A 141 3.38 -8.87 -10.58
N ARG A 142 4.07 -7.95 -9.90
CA ARG A 142 3.91 -6.50 -10.12
C ARG A 142 4.26 -6.09 -11.55
N ALA A 143 5.38 -6.57 -12.09
CA ALA A 143 5.75 -6.30 -13.48
C ALA A 143 4.73 -6.87 -14.48
N SER A 144 4.14 -8.01 -14.17
CA SER A 144 3.11 -8.64 -15.01
C SER A 144 1.80 -7.85 -14.95
N ALA A 145 1.38 -7.41 -13.77
CA ALA A 145 0.21 -6.55 -13.57
C ALA A 145 0.35 -5.21 -14.32
N GLU A 146 1.51 -4.55 -14.25
CA GLU A 146 1.79 -3.34 -15.03
C GLU A 146 1.65 -3.59 -16.54
N THR A 147 2.07 -4.76 -17.01
CA THR A 147 1.92 -5.13 -18.41
C THR A 147 0.46 -5.33 -18.80
N SER A 148 -0.35 -5.93 -17.93
CA SER A 148 -1.81 -6.04 -18.13
C SER A 148 -2.47 -4.66 -18.20
N LEU A 149 -2.14 -3.75 -17.27
CA LEU A 149 -2.64 -2.37 -17.30
C LEU A 149 -2.27 -1.64 -18.60
N ARG A 150 -1.03 -1.80 -19.09
CA ARG A 150 -0.61 -1.23 -20.39
C ARG A 150 -1.49 -1.75 -21.53
N ARG A 151 -1.74 -3.06 -21.60
CA ARG A 151 -2.61 -3.66 -22.63
C ARG A 151 -4.06 -3.20 -22.52
N TRP A 152 -4.55 -2.94 -21.30
CA TRP A 152 -5.89 -2.39 -21.11
C TRP A 152 -5.98 -0.94 -21.63
N ARG A 153 -4.95 -0.12 -21.42
CA ARG A 153 -4.87 1.22 -22.00
C ARG A 153 -4.90 1.19 -23.53
N ASP A 154 -4.17 0.27 -24.18
CA ASP A 154 -4.23 0.09 -25.64
C ASP A 154 -5.69 -0.11 -26.12
N ILE A 155 -6.48 -0.90 -25.39
CA ILE A 155 -7.89 -1.16 -25.71
C ILE A 155 -8.73 0.10 -25.51
N SER A 156 -8.56 0.79 -24.39
CA SER A 156 -9.29 2.04 -24.09
C SER A 156 -8.99 3.13 -25.12
N GLU A 157 -7.74 3.24 -25.59
CA GLU A 157 -7.33 4.20 -26.61
C GLU A 157 -8.01 3.91 -27.95
N ILE A 158 -8.03 2.65 -28.39
CA ILE A 158 -8.75 2.25 -29.62
C ILE A 158 -10.25 2.58 -29.50
N LEU A 159 -10.85 2.30 -28.34
CA LEU A 159 -12.25 2.64 -28.06
C LEU A 159 -12.49 4.15 -28.13
N GLN A 160 -11.63 4.95 -27.52
CA GLN A 160 -11.74 6.40 -27.53
C GLN A 160 -11.60 6.95 -28.95
N GLU A 161 -10.61 6.50 -29.72
CA GLU A 161 -10.40 6.88 -31.12
C GLU A 161 -11.61 6.51 -31.99
N THR A 162 -12.12 5.28 -31.85
CA THR A 162 -13.25 4.77 -32.65
C THR A 162 -14.56 5.46 -32.30
N ILE A 163 -14.84 5.70 -31.02
CA ILE A 163 -16.08 6.36 -30.58
C ILE A 163 -16.06 7.84 -30.93
N SER A 164 -14.95 8.54 -30.67
CA SER A 164 -14.82 9.95 -31.03
C SER A 164 -14.78 10.16 -32.54
N GLY A 165 -14.18 9.23 -33.29
CA GLY A 165 -14.11 9.21 -34.76
C GLY A 165 -15.25 8.46 -35.46
N PHE A 166 -16.34 8.11 -34.76
CA PHE A 166 -17.38 7.23 -35.28
C PHE A 166 -17.95 7.64 -36.66
N PRO A 167 -18.22 8.93 -36.94
CA PRO A 167 -18.68 9.35 -38.27
C PRO A 167 -17.68 9.04 -39.39
N VAL A 168 -16.37 9.14 -39.11
CA VAL A 168 -15.30 8.83 -40.06
C VAL A 168 -15.27 7.33 -40.36
N VAL A 169 -15.36 6.50 -39.32
CA VAL A 169 -15.40 5.04 -39.48
C VAL A 169 -16.58 4.62 -40.38
N LYS A 170 -17.75 5.24 -40.19
CA LYS A 170 -18.95 4.98 -41.00
C LYS A 170 -18.84 5.52 -42.43
N ALA A 171 -18.27 6.71 -42.61
CA ALA A 171 -18.10 7.31 -43.93
C ALA A 171 -17.18 6.49 -44.85
N PHE A 172 -16.17 5.82 -44.29
CA PHE A 172 -15.20 5.01 -45.04
C PHE A 172 -15.49 3.50 -45.02
N GLY A 173 -16.58 3.03 -44.38
CA GLY A 173 -16.92 1.60 -44.28
C GLY A 173 -15.85 0.76 -43.56
N MET A 174 -15.17 1.35 -42.59
CA MET A 174 -13.99 0.78 -41.91
C MET A 174 -14.34 -0.07 -40.68
N GLU A 175 -15.61 -0.43 -40.47
CA GLU A 175 -16.04 -1.13 -39.25
C GLU A 175 -15.34 -2.49 -39.08
N GLY A 176 -15.15 -3.23 -40.18
CA GLY A 176 -14.44 -4.51 -40.16
C GLY A 176 -12.96 -4.36 -39.76
N PHE A 177 -12.31 -3.28 -40.22
CA PHE A 177 -10.93 -2.97 -39.88
C PHE A 177 -10.77 -2.65 -38.39
N GLU A 178 -11.62 -1.76 -37.85
CA GLU A 178 -11.59 -1.40 -36.43
C GLU A 178 -11.95 -2.58 -35.52
N THR A 179 -12.92 -3.41 -35.93
CA THR A 179 -13.25 -4.66 -35.23
C THR A 179 -12.05 -5.61 -35.18
N ALA A 180 -11.31 -5.76 -36.27
CA ALA A 180 -10.10 -6.59 -36.32
C ALA A 180 -8.94 -5.99 -35.50
N ARG A 181 -8.83 -4.65 -35.43
CA ARG A 181 -7.84 -3.94 -34.60
C ARG A 181 -8.15 -4.17 -33.11
N PHE A 182 -9.40 -3.99 -32.70
CA PHE A 182 -9.87 -4.27 -31.34
C PHE A 182 -9.64 -5.74 -30.95
N ARG A 183 -10.02 -6.69 -31.82
CA ARG A 183 -9.84 -8.14 -31.55
C ARG A 183 -8.37 -8.51 -31.30
N ARG A 184 -7.44 -7.90 -32.05
CA ARG A 184 -5.99 -8.09 -31.85
C ARG A 184 -5.53 -7.54 -30.50
N ALA A 185 -6.01 -6.37 -30.08
CA ALA A 185 -5.69 -5.80 -28.77
C ALA A 185 -6.27 -6.64 -27.62
N ALA A 186 -7.52 -7.06 -27.73
CA ALA A 186 -8.19 -7.94 -26.77
C ALA A 186 -7.47 -9.29 -26.60
N SER A 187 -7.04 -9.91 -27.70
CA SER A 187 -6.25 -11.15 -27.65
C SER A 187 -4.91 -10.96 -26.93
N ARG A 188 -4.19 -9.85 -27.16
CA ARG A 188 -2.95 -9.55 -26.43
C ARG A 188 -3.17 -9.43 -24.93
N LEU A 189 -4.25 -8.76 -24.50
CA LEU A 189 -4.60 -8.65 -23.09
C LEU A 189 -4.95 -10.02 -22.49
N PHE A 190 -5.73 -10.84 -23.21
CA PHE A 190 -6.07 -12.19 -22.77
C PHE A 190 -4.82 -13.04 -22.50
N HIS A 191 -3.83 -13.03 -23.39
CA HIS A 191 -2.58 -13.78 -23.19
C HIS A 191 -1.78 -13.29 -21.98
N VAL A 192 -1.73 -11.99 -21.74
CA VAL A 192 -1.06 -11.42 -20.56
C VAL A 192 -1.79 -11.82 -19.28
N ASN A 193 -3.12 -11.72 -19.26
CA ASN A 193 -3.92 -12.12 -18.10
C ASN A 193 -3.80 -13.62 -17.82
N MET A 194 -3.83 -14.46 -18.84
CA MET A 194 -3.64 -15.91 -18.68
C MET A 194 -2.24 -16.24 -18.13
N ARG A 195 -1.21 -15.48 -18.53
CA ARG A 195 0.14 -15.63 -17.96
C ARG A 195 0.16 -15.26 -16.47
N ILE A 196 -0.56 -14.20 -16.07
CA ILE A 196 -0.69 -13.80 -14.67
C ILE A 196 -1.43 -14.88 -13.87
N THR A 197 -2.59 -15.36 -14.36
CA THR A 197 -3.37 -16.41 -13.69
C THR A 197 -2.55 -17.68 -13.46
N ARG A 198 -1.72 -18.09 -14.44
CA ARG A 198 -0.82 -19.23 -14.29
C ARG A 198 0.26 -19.00 -13.23
N THR A 199 0.79 -17.78 -13.12
CA THR A 199 1.79 -17.46 -12.08
C THR A 199 1.19 -17.31 -10.68
N THR A 200 -0.11 -17.05 -10.56
CA THR A 200 -0.81 -16.95 -9.26
C THR A 200 -1.45 -18.26 -8.81
N ALA A 201 -1.62 -19.22 -9.71
CA ALA A 201 -2.17 -20.54 -9.41
C ALA A 201 -1.13 -21.50 -8.79
N PHE A 202 0.14 -21.09 -8.74
CA PHE A 202 1.25 -21.77 -8.09
C PHE A 202 1.57 -21.06 -6.77
#